data_AF-A0A942PQ67-F1
#
_entry.id   AF-A0A942PQ67-F1
#
_cell.length_a   1.000
_cell.length_b   1.000
_cell.length_c   1.000
_cell.angle_alpha   90.00
_cell.angle_beta   90.00
_cell.angle_gamma   90.00
#
_symmetry.space_group_name_H-M   'P 1'
#
loop_
_entity.id
_entity.type
_entity.pdbx_description
1 polymer ?
#
loop_
_entity_poly.entity_id
_entity_poly.type
_entity_poly.pdbx_seq_one_letter_code
_entity_poly.pdbx_strand_id
1 'polypeptide(L)'
;MGPQFILAGIPTIQIGHETYEDVLVRNGLAPTVTDAIQLTREIKNLEEEIKEKPQKDFILSKLGIREDWPVVLEEAIRAFISSKVMR
;
A
#
# COMPACT_ATOMS: atom_id res chain seq x y z
N MET A 1 -8.11 15.46 8.48
CA MET A 1 -6.78 15.24 7.90
C MET A 1 -6.46 13.77 8.10
N GLY A 2 -6.51 12.96 7.03
CA GLY A 2 -6.17 11.53 7.12
C GLY A 2 -4.65 11.35 7.18
N PRO A 3 -4.15 10.23 7.74
CA PRO A 3 -2.72 9.94 7.72
C PRO A 3 -2.27 9.79 6.26
N GLN A 4 -1.60 10.81 5.75
CA GLN A 4 -0.81 10.69 4.52
C GLN A 4 0.43 9.88 4.86
N PHE A 5 0.34 8.55 4.73
CA PHE A 5 1.51 7.71 4.61
C PHE A 5 2.19 8.07 3.29
N ILE A 6 3.08 9.06 3.31
CA ILE A 6 4.06 9.25 2.23
C ILE A 6 5.07 8.12 2.41
N LEU A 7 4.77 6.93 1.87
CA LEU A 7 5.81 5.95 1.59
C LEU A 7 6.71 6.58 0.54
N ALA A 8 7.76 7.28 0.98
CA ALA A 8 8.70 8.00 0.12
C ALA A 8 9.62 7.05 -0.68
N GLY A 9 9.13 5.86 -1.05
CA GLY A 9 9.93 4.76 -1.58
C GLY A 9 10.94 4.20 -0.57
N ILE A 10 10.75 4.46 0.74
CA ILE A 10 11.62 3.95 1.80
C ILE A 10 11.12 2.56 2.18
N PRO A 11 11.93 1.50 1.98
CA PRO A 11 11.57 0.17 2.45
C PRO A 11 11.41 0.18 3.97
N THR A 12 10.36 -0.48 4.44
CA THR A 12 9.93 -0.39 5.85
C THR A 12 9.76 -1.80 6.42
N ILE A 13 10.22 -2.04 7.64
CA ILE A 13 9.93 -3.26 8.42
C ILE A 13 9.06 -2.86 9.62
N GLN A 14 8.01 -3.61 9.88
CA GLN A 14 7.26 -3.52 11.13
C GLN A 14 7.88 -4.45 12.17
N ILE A 15 8.28 -3.92 13.32
CA ILE A 15 8.88 -4.68 14.43
C ILE A 15 7.93 -4.62 15.63
N GLY A 16 7.55 -5.77 16.19
CA GLY A 16 6.65 -5.83 17.33
C GLY A 16 6.74 -7.16 18.08
N HIS A 17 6.06 -7.28 19.22
CA HIS A 17 5.95 -8.56 19.93
C HIS A 17 4.92 -9.50 19.29
N GLU A 18 4.01 -8.95 18.49
CA GLU A 18 2.97 -9.64 17.75
C GLU A 18 2.89 -9.04 16.34
N THR A 19 2.29 -9.77 15.40
CA THR A 19 2.05 -9.26 14.05
C THR A 19 0.85 -8.32 14.05
N TYR A 20 1.00 -7.16 13.42
CA TYR A 20 -0.10 -6.22 13.20
C TYR A 20 -0.35 -6.06 11.70
N GLU A 21 -1.51 -6.56 11.26
CA GLU A 21 -1.89 -6.58 9.84
C GLU A 21 -2.45 -5.21 9.43
N ASP A 22 -1.59 -4.21 9.31
CA ASP A 22 -1.96 -2.89 8.78
C ASP A 22 -2.06 -2.89 7.24
N VAL A 23 -2.34 -1.73 6.66
CA VAL A 23 -2.47 -1.58 5.20
C VAL A 23 -1.16 -1.87 4.46
N LEU A 24 0.00 -1.71 5.08
CA LEU A 24 1.29 -1.96 4.45
C LEU A 24 1.61 -3.46 4.49
N VAL A 25 1.43 -4.09 5.65
CA VAL A 25 1.68 -5.52 5.85
C VAL A 25 0.73 -6.35 5.00
N ARG A 26 -0.59 -6.09 5.05
CA ARG A 26 -1.58 -6.84 4.28
C ARG A 26 -1.38 -6.77 2.77
N ASN A 27 -0.84 -5.66 2.29
CA ASN A 27 -0.59 -5.46 0.86
C ASN A 27 0.83 -5.88 0.43
N GLY A 28 1.62 -6.45 1.34
CA GLY A 28 2.97 -6.94 1.06
C GLY A 28 3.98 -5.81 0.79
N LEU A 29 3.74 -4.62 1.35
CA LEU A 29 4.62 -3.45 1.22
C LEU A 29 5.59 -3.29 2.40
N ALA A 30 5.33 -3.97 3.51
CA ALA A 30 6.21 -3.99 4.67
C ALA A 30 6.18 -5.39 5.30
N PRO A 31 7.32 -6.10 5.44
CA PRO A 31 7.36 -7.30 6.26
C PRO A 31 7.15 -6.95 7.74
N THR A 32 6.60 -7.91 8.49
CA THR A 32 6.47 -7.83 9.95
C THR A 32 7.38 -8.87 10.58
N VAL A 33 8.09 -8.49 11.65
CA VAL A 33 9.00 -9.38 12.37
C VAL A 33 8.75 -9.30 13.86
N THR A 34 8.81 -10.46 14.52
CA THR A 34 8.58 -10.56 15.98
C THR A 34 9.76 -11.07 16.77
N ASP A 35 10.87 -11.41 16.09
CA ASP A 35 12.10 -11.87 16.72
C ASP A 35 13.35 -11.44 15.94
N ALA A 36 14.51 -11.60 16.58
CA ALA A 36 15.78 -11.17 16.06
C ALA A 36 16.26 -11.97 14.82
N ILE A 37 15.86 -13.23 14.70
CA ILE A 37 16.23 -14.07 13.56
C ILE A 37 15.49 -13.59 12.32
N GLN A 38 14.18 -13.36 12.45
CA GLN A 38 13.34 -12.79 11.40
C GLN A 38 13.84 -11.41 10.99
N LEU A 39 14.15 -10.52 11.95
CA LEU A 39 14.67 -9.19 11.66
C LEU A 39 15.97 -9.26 10.83
N THR A 40 16.91 -10.14 11.20
CA THR A 40 18.18 -10.28 10.48
C THR A 40 17.97 -10.77 9.04
N ARG A 41 16.99 -11.65 8.83
CA ARG A 41 16.63 -12.15 7.49
C ARG A 41 16.01 -11.04 6.64
N GLU A 42 15.05 -10.31 7.19
CA GLU A 42 14.34 -9.26 6.45
C GLU A 42 15.22 -8.06 6.12
N ILE A 43 16.19 -7.72 6.97
CA ILE A 43 17.19 -6.69 6.62
C ILE A 43 17.99 -7.09 5.37
N LYS A 44 18.41 -8.37 5.25
CA LYS A 44 19.12 -8.84 4.06
C LYS A 44 18.26 -8.82 2.81
N ASN A 45 17.00 -9.22 2.92
CA ASN A 45 16.04 -9.15 1.81
C ASN A 45 15.86 -7.70 1.34
N LEU A 46 15.72 -6.76 2.27
CA LEU A 46 15.59 -5.33 1.96
C LEU A 46 16.82 -4.75 1.28
N GLU A 47 18.03 -5.16 1.67
CA GLU A 47 19.26 -4.74 0.98
C GLU A 47 19.29 -5.19 -0.49
N GLU A 48 18.65 -6.31 -0.83
CA GLU A 48 18.48 -6.77 -2.20
C GLU A 48 17.39 -5.96 -2.93
N GLU A 49 16.24 -5.75 -2.30
CA GLU A 49 15.14 -4.94 -2.86
C GLU A 49 15.54 -3.48 -3.10
N ILE A 50 16.38 -2.86 -2.26
CA ILE A 50 16.87 -1.49 -2.46
C ILE A 50 17.64 -1.34 -3.78
N LYS A 51 18.30 -2.41 -4.26
CA LYS A 51 19.01 -2.39 -5.54
C LYS A 51 18.01 -2.31 -6.71
N GLU A 52 16.84 -2.92 -6.55
CA GLU A 52 15.72 -2.85 -7.47
C GLU A 52 14.78 -1.72 -7.04
N LYS A 53 15.12 -0.46 -7.37
CA LYS A 53 14.33 0.73 -6.98
C LYS A 53 12.81 0.44 -7.03
N PRO A 54 12.09 0.54 -5.90
CA PRO A 54 10.67 0.23 -5.88
C PRO A 54 9.93 1.12 -6.87
N GLN A 55 9.19 0.49 -7.78
CA GLN A 55 8.42 1.20 -8.79
C GLN A 55 7.24 1.91 -8.10
N LYS A 56 7.19 3.24 -8.20
CA LYS A 56 6.12 4.09 -7.63
C LYS A 56 4.73 3.51 -7.94
N ASP A 57 4.53 3.06 -9.18
CA ASP A 57 3.25 2.53 -9.66
C ASP A 57 2.86 1.22 -8.96
N PHE A 58 3.84 0.37 -8.65
CA PHE A 58 3.62 -0.85 -7.87
C PHE A 58 3.11 -0.50 -6.46
N ILE A 59 3.79 0.43 -5.77
CA ILE A 59 3.38 0.88 -4.43
C ILE A 59 1.96 1.48 -4.45
N LEU A 60 1.68 2.37 -5.40
CA LEU A 60 0.36 2.99 -5.52
C LEU A 60 -0.74 1.95 -5.76
N SER A 61 -0.48 0.98 -6.66
CA SER A 61 -1.44 -0.10 -6.94
C SER A 61 -1.73 -0.96 -5.69
N LYS A 62 -0.70 -1.27 -4.89
CA LYS A 62 -0.84 -2.03 -3.65
C LYS A 62 -1.56 -1.27 -2.55
N LEU A 63 -1.45 0.05 -2.52
CA LEU A 63 -2.23 0.90 -1.62
C LEU A 63 -3.69 1.12 -2.07
N GLY A 64 -4.07 0.58 -3.23
CA GLY A 64 -5.37 0.86 -3.84
C GLY A 64 -5.52 2.32 -4.28
N ILE A 65 -4.40 3.04 -4.43
CA ILE A 65 -4.39 4.43 -4.87
C ILE A 65 -4.30 4.42 -6.40
N ARG A 66 -5.30 5.08 -7.01
CA ARG A 66 -5.41 5.23 -8.44
C ARG A 66 -5.39 6.72 -8.76
N GLU A 67 -4.52 7.18 -9.65
CA GLU A 67 -4.39 8.62 -9.94
C GLU A 67 -5.67 9.19 -10.60
N ASP A 68 -6.37 8.40 -11.41
CA ASP A 68 -7.64 8.77 -12.06
C ASP A 68 -8.90 8.44 -11.23
N TRP A 69 -8.75 8.16 -9.93
CA TRP A 69 -9.89 7.90 -9.04
C TRP A 69 -11.00 8.98 -9.08
N PRO A 70 -10.71 10.29 -9.23
CA PRO A 70 -11.77 11.30 -9.25
C PRO A 70 -12.66 11.16 -10.49
N VAL A 71 -12.05 10.83 -11.64
CA VAL A 71 -12.75 10.65 -12.92
C VAL A 71 -13.66 9.41 -12.83
N VAL A 72 -13.11 8.29 -12.35
CA VAL A 72 -13.88 7.04 -12.17
C VAL A 72 -15.07 7.24 -11.23
N LEU A 73 -14.87 8.00 -10.14
CA LEU A 73 -15.95 8.30 -9.21
C LEU A 73 -17.03 9.18 -9.85
N GLU A 74 -16.64 10.21 -10.59
CA GLU A 74 -17.57 11.08 -11.30
C GLU A 74 -18.42 10.30 -12.30
N GLU A 75 -17.81 9.42 -13.09
CA GLU A 75 -18.50 8.55 -14.03
C GLU A 75 -19.49 7.61 -13.34
N ALA A 76 -19.08 6.98 -12.22
CA ALA A 76 -19.94 6.11 -11.44
C ALA A 76 -21.17 6.85 -10.88
N ILE A 77 -20.99 8.08 -10.40
CA ILE A 77 -22.08 8.94 -9.93
C ILE A 77 -23.02 9.29 -11.09
N ARG A 78 -22.49 9.67 -12.26
CA ARG A 78 -23.29 9.98 -13.45
C ARG A 78 -24.11 8.77 -13.90
N ALA A 79 -23.52 7.58 -13.94
CA ALA A 79 -24.20 6.34 -14.27
C ALA A 79 -25.31 6.01 -13.26
N PHE A 80 -25.05 6.17 -11.97
CA PHE A 80 -26.02 5.94 -10.91
C PHE A 80 -27.22 6.89 -11.01
N ILE A 81 -26.99 8.19 -11.20
CA ILE A 81 -28.06 9.18 -11.38
C ILE A 81 -28.91 8.85 -12.61
N SER A 82 -28.26 8.56 -13.74
CA SER A 82 -28.95 8.23 -15.00
C SER A 82 -29.83 6.98 -14.86
N SER A 83 -29.38 5.98 -14.10
CA SER A 83 -30.14 4.76 -13.83
C SER A 83 -31.37 4.97 -12.94
N LYS A 84 -31.36 5.99 -12.06
CA LYS A 84 -32.49 6.33 -11.20
C LYS A 84 -33.53 7.21 -11.87
N VAL A 85 -33.13 8.05 -12.84
CA VAL A 85 -34.05 8.91 -13.60
C VAL A 85 -34.87 8.12 -14.62
N MET A 86 -34.43 6.91 -14.99
CA MET A 86 -35.13 5.98 -15.88
C MET A 86 -36.13 5.02 -15.19
N ARG A 87 -36.32 5.14 -13.87
CA ARG A 87 -37.38 4.44 -13.11
C ARG A 87 -38.45 5.42 -12.66
#